data_AF-S4A353-F1
#
_entry.id   AF-S4A353-F1
#
_cell.length_a   1.000
_cell.length_b   1.000
_cell.length_c   1.000
_cell.angle_alpha   90.00
_cell.angle_beta   90.00
_cell.angle_gamma   90.00
#
_symmetry.space_group_name_H-M   'P 1'
#
loop_
_entity.id
_entity.type
_entity.pdbx_description
1 polymer ?
#
loop_
_entity_poly.entity_id
_entity_poly.type
_entity_poly.pdbx_seq_one_letter_code
_entity_poly.pdbx_strand_id
1 'polypeptide(L)'
;MLTLATEHLGVRTLERDIDRAELLVADEAFFLGTGWELLPITEVDGLLVGSGKPGPVGTELAQAYRRVVRGEMAGYSHWLTPVR
;
A
#
# COMPACT_ATOMS: atom_id res chain seq x y z
N MET A 1 -6.44 2.84 0.73
CA MET A 1 -5.52 1.72 1.03
C MET A 1 -5.89 0.96 2.27
N LEU A 2 -6.16 1.61 3.40
CA LEU A 2 -6.55 0.93 4.64
C LEU A 2 -7.73 -0.03 4.45
N THR A 3 -8.74 0.36 3.66
CA THR A 3 -9.86 -0.53 3.28
C THR A 3 -9.41 -1.78 2.53
N LEU A 4 -8.52 -1.66 1.53
CA LEU A 4 -8.01 -2.85 0.82
C LEU A 4 -7.15 -3.71 1.75
N ALA A 5 -6.32 -3.11 2.60
CA ALA A 5 -5.51 -3.86 3.55
C ALA A 5 -6.37 -4.71 4.51
N THR A 6 -7.43 -4.12 5.05
CA THR A 6 -8.33 -4.80 5.99
C THR A 6 -9.29 -5.76 5.31
N GLU A 7 -10.05 -5.31 4.31
CA GLU A 7 -11.14 -6.08 3.71
C GLU A 7 -10.65 -7.09 2.66
N HIS A 8 -9.57 -6.79 1.93
CA HIS A 8 -9.07 -7.68 0.88
C HIS A 8 -7.94 -8.60 1.37
N LEU A 9 -6.98 -8.06 2.15
CA LEU A 9 -5.82 -8.83 2.62
C LEU A 9 -5.99 -9.37 4.05
N GLY A 10 -6.98 -8.90 4.82
CA GLY A 10 -7.14 -9.30 6.22
C GLY A 10 -6.03 -8.78 7.14
N VAL A 11 -5.29 -7.75 6.71
CA VAL A 11 -4.19 -7.16 7.46
C VAL A 11 -4.74 -6.17 8.48
N ARG A 12 -4.35 -6.33 9.74
CA ARG A 12 -4.68 -5.37 10.80
C ARG A 12 -4.01 -4.03 10.50
N THR A 13 -4.81 -2.97 10.45
CA THR A 13 -4.31 -1.59 10.29
C THR A 13 -4.43 -0.80 11.59
N LEU A 14 -3.49 0.10 11.82
CA LEU A 14 -3.49 1.03 12.95
C LEU A 14 -3.09 2.41 12.44
N GLU A 15 -3.89 3.43 12.77
CA GLU A 15 -3.55 4.83 12.56
C GLU A 15 -3.08 5.42 13.89
N ARG A 16 -1.84 5.91 13.91
CA ARG A 16 -1.21 6.55 15.06
C ARG A 16 0.02 7.33 14.61
N ASP A 17 0.55 8.15 15.51
CA ASP A 17 1.90 8.67 15.35
C ASP A 17 2.91 7.52 15.37
N ILE A 18 3.93 7.66 14.52
CA ILE A 18 5.05 6.71 14.41
C ILE A 18 6.36 7.46 14.66
N ASP A 19 7.28 6.81 15.36
CA ASP A 19 8.63 7.33 15.53
C ASP A 19 9.50 6.96 14.33
N ARG A 20 10.50 7.79 14.04
CA ARG A 20 11.50 7.50 12.99
C ARG A 20 12.17 6.14 13.21
N ALA A 21 12.43 5.76 14.46
CA ALA A 21 13.06 4.48 14.77
C ALA A 21 12.26 3.27 14.29
N GLU A 22 10.92 3.38 14.25
CA GLU A 22 10.04 2.31 13.79
C GLU A 22 10.14 2.11 12.28
N LEU A 23 10.29 3.21 11.52
CA LEU A 23 10.48 3.16 10.07
C LEU A 23 11.79 2.44 9.69
N LEU A 24 12.85 2.62 10.49
CA LEU A 24 14.15 1.99 10.26
C LEU A 24 14.16 0.48 10.51
N VAL A 25 13.19 -0.04 11.28
CA VAL A 25 13.06 -1.47 11.60
C VAL A 25 11.83 -2.11 10.96
N ALA A 26 11.12 -1.39 10.08
CA ALA A 26 9.96 -1.91 9.39
C ALA A 26 10.37 -2.98 8.36
N ASP A 27 9.55 -4.03 8.23
CA ASP A 27 9.71 -5.05 7.19
C ASP A 27 9.43 -4.49 5.79
N GLU A 28 8.47 -3.55 5.70
CA GLU A 28 8.06 -2.86 4.49
C GLU A 28 7.66 -1.42 4.78
N ALA A 29 7.95 -0.52 3.84
CA ALA A 29 7.43 0.85 3.82
C ALA A 29 7.13 1.26 2.38
N PHE A 30 6.15 2.15 2.19
CA PHE A 30 5.76 2.62 0.87
C PHE A 30 5.09 4.00 0.93
N PHE A 31 5.26 4.78 -0.13
CA PHE A 31 4.47 5.98 -0.36
C PHE A 31 3.14 5.63 -1.05
N LEU A 32 2.13 6.45 -0.81
CA LEU A 32 0.84 6.37 -1.46
C LEU A 32 0.44 7.74 -2.01
N GLY A 33 -0.14 7.77 -3.20
CA GLY A 33 -0.69 9.01 -3.75
C GLY A 33 -1.27 8.81 -5.15
N THR A 34 -2.17 9.68 -5.58
CA THR A 34 -2.87 9.53 -6.87
C THR A 34 -1.92 9.41 -8.07
N GLY A 35 -0.81 10.14 -8.07
CA GLY A 35 0.18 10.09 -9.15
C GLY A 35 1.17 8.92 -9.06
N TRP A 36 1.44 8.43 -7.86
CA TRP A 36 2.46 7.39 -7.59
C TRP A 36 1.86 6.01 -7.34
N GLU A 37 0.54 5.94 -7.18
CA GLU A 37 -0.23 4.79 -6.72
C GLU A 37 0.32 4.29 -5.37
N LEU A 38 1.15 3.25 -5.41
CA LEU A 38 1.94 2.70 -4.32
C LEU A 38 3.38 2.58 -4.79
N LEU A 39 4.29 3.26 -4.11
CA LEU A 39 5.72 3.25 -4.40
C LEU A 39 6.49 2.65 -3.23
N PRO A 40 7.15 1.48 -3.38
CA PRO A 40 7.95 0.87 -2.33
C PRO A 40 9.12 1.76 -1.90
N ILE A 41 9.39 1.81 -0.59
CA ILE A 41 10.58 2.42 0.00
C ILE A 41 11.50 1.27 0.39
N THR A 42 12.65 1.17 -0.28
CA THR A 42 13.64 0.11 -0.03
C THR A 42 14.78 0.54 0.88
N GLU A 43 14.94 1.83 1.10
CA GLU A 43 16.00 2.41 1.92
C GLU A 43 15.53 3.70 2.59
N VAL A 44 15.89 3.87 3.87
CA VAL A 44 15.67 5.10 4.65
C VAL A 44 16.97 5.44 5.37
N ASP A 45 17.48 6.65 5.16
CA ASP A 45 18.71 7.15 5.79
C ASP A 45 19.93 6.22 5.63
N GLY A 46 20.10 5.62 4.46
CA GLY A 46 21.22 4.70 4.18
C GLY A 46 21.03 3.27 4.71
N LEU A 47 19.89 2.98 5.35
CA LEU A 47 19.56 1.66 5.88
C LEU A 47 18.45 1.01 5.04
N LEU A 48 18.66 -0.26 4.66
CA LEU A 48 17.66 -1.02 3.94
C LEU A 48 16.41 -1.23 4.81
N VAL A 49 15.25 -1.01 4.21
CA VAL A 49 13.96 -1.41 4.79
C VAL A 49 13.75 -2.89 4.49
N GLY A 50 13.58 -3.71 5.53
CA GLY A 50 13.47 -5.17 5.41
C GLY A 50 14.58 -5.78 4.55
N SER A 51 14.20 -6.30 3.38
CA SER A 51 15.13 -6.95 2.43
C SER A 51 15.73 -6.02 1.36
N GLY A 52 15.42 -4.72 1.39
CA GLY A 52 15.79 -3.77 0.34
C GLY A 52 15.05 -3.99 -0.98
N LYS A 53 13.95 -4.74 -0.96
CA LYS A 53 13.09 -5.05 -2.11
C LYS A 53 11.63 -4.83 -1.74
N PRO A 54 10.74 -4.60 -2.73
CA PRO A 54 9.31 -4.57 -2.48
C PRO A 54 8.85 -5.85 -1.79
N GLY A 55 8.17 -5.72 -0.65
CA GLY A 55 7.70 -6.87 0.11
C GLY A 55 6.31 -7.36 -0.34
N PRO A 56 5.84 -8.48 0.24
CA PRO A 56 4.58 -9.11 -0.16
C PRO A 56 3.35 -8.23 0.10
N VAL A 57 3.29 -7.50 1.21
CA VAL A 57 2.08 -6.73 1.57
C VAL A 57 1.90 -5.54 0.62
N GLY A 58 2.95 -4.74 0.42
CA GLY A 58 2.92 -3.62 -0.50
C GLY A 58 2.68 -4.07 -1.95
N THR A 59 3.25 -5.20 -2.35
CA THR A 59 3.05 -5.77 -3.69
C THR A 59 1.60 -6.18 -3.94
N GLU A 60 0.99 -6.90 -3.00
CA GLU A 60 -0.41 -7.34 -3.12
C GLU A 60 -1.38 -6.14 -3.09
N LEU A 61 -1.13 -5.15 -2.22
CA LEU A 61 -1.90 -3.92 -2.18
C LEU A 61 -1.84 -3.14 -3.50
N ALA A 62 -0.65 -3.04 -4.11
CA ALA A 62 -0.48 -2.38 -5.40
C ALA A 62 -1.25 -3.09 -6.52
N GLN A 63 -1.23 -4.43 -6.53
CA GLN A 63 -1.99 -5.22 -7.50
C GLN A 63 -3.50 -5.06 -7.30
N ALA A 64 -3.98 -5.16 -6.05
CA ALA A 64 -5.37 -4.95 -5.71
C ALA A 64 -5.85 -3.55 -6.12
N TYR A 65 -5.09 -2.50 -5.77
CA TYR A 65 -5.38 -1.13 -6.16
C TYR A 65 -5.54 -0.99 -7.67
N ARG A 66 -4.59 -1.52 -8.46
CA ARG A 66 -4.65 -1.45 -9.93
C ARG A 66 -5.89 -2.11 -10.52
N ARG A 67 -6.30 -3.25 -9.96
CA ARG A 67 -7.55 -3.92 -10.37
C ARG A 67 -8.78 -3.10 -10.01
N VAL A 68 -8.79 -2.47 -8.82
CA VAL A 68 -9.89 -1.59 -8.41
C VAL A 68 -10.05 -0.42 -9.35
N VAL A 69 -8.97 0.34 -9.64
CA VAL A 69 -9.07 1.55 -10.48
C VAL A 69 -9.41 1.23 -11.94
N ARG A 70 -9.17 -0.01 -12.39
CA ARG A 70 -9.59 -0.50 -13.71
C ARG A 70 -11.01 -1.07 -13.74
N GLY A 71 -11.70 -1.13 -12.60
CA GLY A 71 -13.05 -1.71 -12.52
C GLY A 71 -13.09 -3.24 -12.57
N GLU A 72 -11.96 -3.90 -12.30
CA GLU A 72 -11.82 -5.37 -12.34
C GLU A 72 -12.20 -6.04 -10.99
N MET A 73 -12.72 -5.25 -10.05
CA MET A 73 -13.19 -5.72 -8.75
C MET A 73 -14.59 -5.18 -8.47
N ALA A 74 -15.60 -6.02 -8.68
CA ALA A 74 -17.02 -5.65 -8.56
C ALA A 74 -17.37 -5.03 -7.19
N GLY A 75 -16.73 -5.51 -6.11
CA GLY A 75 -16.93 -5.00 -4.74
C GLY A 75 -16.56 -3.52 -4.55
N TYR A 76 -15.73 -2.96 -5.42
CA TYR A 76 -15.25 -1.57 -5.34
C TYR A 76 -15.76 -0.69 -6.49
N SER A 77 -16.74 -1.18 -7.25
CA SER A 77 -17.32 -0.44 -8.39
C SER A 77 -17.88 0.93 -7.98
N HIS A 78 -18.35 1.07 -6.75
CA HIS A 78 -18.86 2.32 -6.17
C HIS A 78 -17.79 3.41 -5.98
N TRP A 79 -16.49 3.10 -6.11
CA TRP A 79 -15.41 4.10 -6.11
C TRP A 79 -15.17 4.74 -7.49
N LEU A 80 -15.80 4.20 -8.54
CA LEU A 80 -15.55 4.60 -9.92
C LEU A 80 -16.73 5.41 -10.46
N THR A 81 -16.44 6.53 -11.10
CA THR A 81 -17.43 7.33 -11.83
C THR A 81 -17.27 7.08 -13.32
N PRO A 82 -18.21 6.38 -13.99
CA PRO A 82 -18.17 6.21 -15.44
C PRO A 82 -18.45 7.55 -16.13
N VAL A 83 -17.65 7.89 -17.14
CA VAL A 83 -17.77 9.16 -17.90
C VAL A 83 -18.56 8.97 -19.20
N ARG A 84 -19.48 8.00 -19.25
CA ARG A 84 -20.26 7.76 -20.48
C ARG A 84 -21.24 8.89 -20.76
#